data_AF-A0A6M0FYC2-F1
#
_entry.id   AF-A0A6M0FYC2-F1
#
_cell.length_a   1.000
_cell.length_b   1.000
_cell.length_c   1.000
_cell.angle_alpha   90.00
_cell.angle_beta   90.00
_cell.angle_gamma   90.00
#
_symmetry.space_group_name_H-M   'P 1'
#
loop_
_entity.id
_entity.type
_entity.pdbx_description
1 polymer ?
#
loop_
_entity_poly.entity_id
_entity_poly.type
_entity_poly.pdbx_seq_one_letter_code
_entity_poly.pdbx_strand_id
1 'polypeptide(L)' 'MMTKTTFAEILESADQLPLEDQENLILILQNRLRDRRRSERVRDVQEADQEFAEGKCQPVTPEQLQNHFTQD' A
#
# COMPACT_ATOMS: atom_id res chain seq x y z
N MET A 1 -23.19 -13.23 -13.56
CA MET A 1 -22.45 -13.52 -12.31
C MET A 1 -20.98 -13.23 -12.59
N MET A 2 -20.32 -12.35 -11.83
CA MET A 2 -18.87 -12.20 -11.96
C MET A 2 -18.23 -13.41 -11.28
N THR A 3 -17.63 -14.31 -12.07
CA THR A 3 -16.81 -15.40 -11.54
C THR A 3 -15.56 -14.77 -10.91
N LYS A 4 -15.35 -15.05 -9.63
CA LYS A 4 -14.19 -14.56 -8.89
C LYS A 4 -12.99 -15.39 -9.35
N THR A 5 -12.20 -14.86 -10.29
CA THR A 5 -10.99 -15.55 -10.78
C THR A 5 -10.05 -15.79 -9.60
N THR A 6 -9.62 -17.04 -9.43
CA THR A 6 -8.73 -17.42 -8.33
C THR A 6 -7.29 -17.03 -8.65
N PHE A 7 -6.45 -16.95 -7.61
CA PHE A 7 -5.02 -16.71 -7.82
C PHE A 7 -4.36 -17.78 -8.70
N ALA A 8 -4.74 -19.05 -8.50
CA ALA A 8 -4.23 -20.16 -9.29
C ALA A 8 -4.56 -20.01 -10.78
N GLU A 9 -5.81 -19.65 -11.10
CA GLU A 9 -6.24 -19.39 -12.49
C GLU A 9 -5.48 -18.22 -13.13
N ILE A 10 -5.19 -17.16 -12.35
CA ILE A 10 -4.41 -16.01 -12.84
C ILE A 10 -2.97 -16.41 -13.13
N LEU A 11 -2.36 -17.20 -12.24
CA LEU A 11 -0.99 -17.68 -12.40
C LEU A 11 -0.88 -18.59 -13.63
N GLU A 12 -1.78 -19.56 -13.76
CA GLU A 12 -1.81 -20.46 -14.91
C GLU A 12 -2.04 -19.67 -16.22
N SER A 13 -2.93 -18.68 -16.22
CA SER A 13 -3.15 -17.82 -17.39
C SER A 13 -1.90 -17.00 -17.75
N ALA A 14 -1.15 -16.53 -16.75
CA ALA A 14 0.09 -15.78 -16.97
C ALA A 14 1.20 -16.67 -17.55
N ASP A 15 1.31 -17.91 -17.08
CA ASP A 15 2.31 -18.88 -17.55
C ASP A 15 2.08 -19.29 -19.02
N GLN A 16 0.83 -19.22 -19.51
CA GLN A 16 0.49 -19.50 -20.92
C GLN A 16 0.80 -18.35 -21.88
N LEU A 17 1.19 -17.16 -21.39
CA LEU A 17 1.53 -16.04 -22.26
C LEU A 17 2.89 -16.28 -22.95
N PRO A 18 3.12 -15.72 -24.15
CA PRO A 18 4.46 -15.60 -24.71
C PRO A 18 5.42 -14.91 -23.73
N LEU A 19 6.70 -15.26 -23.78
CA LEU A 19 7.71 -14.73 -22.84
C LEU A 19 7.71 -13.19 -22.79
N GLU A 20 7.64 -12.53 -23.95
CA GLU A 20 7.58 -11.07 -24.04
C GLU A 20 6.33 -10.50 -23.34
N ASP A 21 5.19 -11.16 -23.47
CA ASP A 21 3.94 -10.74 -22.81
C ASP A 21 3.98 -10.99 -21.30
N GLN A 22 4.68 -12.04 -20.84
CA GLN A 22 4.93 -12.27 -19.42
C GLN A 22 5.80 -11.15 -18.84
N GLU A 23 6.88 -10.77 -19.52
CA GLU A 23 7.76 -9.67 -19.11
C GLU A 23 7.00 -8.33 -19.05
N ASN A 24 6.16 -8.06 -20.06
CA ASN A 24 5.30 -6.88 -20.09
C ASN A 24 4.28 -6.88 -18.94
N LEU A 25 3.65 -8.03 -18.66
CA LEU A 25 2.71 -8.18 -17.55
C LEU A 25 3.37 -7.88 -16.21
N ILE A 26 4.58 -8.40 -15.98
CA ILE A 26 5.36 -8.15 -14.76
C ILE A 26 5.62 -6.65 -14.60
N LEU A 27 6.09 -5.97 -15.65
CA LEU A 27 6.38 -4.54 -15.62
C LEU A 27 5.13 -3.71 -15.28
N ILE A 28 3.99 -4.03 -15.90
CA ILE A 28 2.72 -3.34 -15.66
C ILE A 28 2.26 -3.53 -14.22
N LEU A 29 2.31 -4.76 -13.70
CA LEU A 29 1.88 -5.06 -12.34
C LEU A 29 2.77 -4.37 -11.29
N GLN A 30 4.08 -4.38 -11.49
CA GLN A 30 5.02 -3.67 -10.61
C GLN A 30 4.74 -2.17 -10.57
N ASN A 31 4.51 -1.55 -11.73
CA ASN A 31 4.17 -0.13 -11.81
C ASN A 31 2.87 0.18 -11.07
N ARG A 32 1.81 -0.59 -11.31
CA ARG A 32 0.51 -0.41 -10.62
C ARG A 32 0.62 -0.58 -9.11
N LEU A 33 1.41 -1.54 -8.63
CA LEU A 33 1.64 -1.73 -7.20
C LEU A 33 2.39 -0.56 -6.58
N ARG A 34 3.41 -0.04 -7.27
CA ARG A 34 4.16 1.15 -6.82
C ARG A 34 3.25 2.38 -6.74
N ASP A 35 2.39 2.57 -7.73
CA ASP A 35 1.46 3.69 -7.77
C ASP A 35 0.42 3.60 -6.65
N ARG A 36 -0.16 2.42 -6.42
CA ARG A 36 -1.09 2.20 -5.29
C ARG A 36 -0.46 2.50 -3.94
N ARG A 37 0.74 1.97 -3.69
CA ARG A 37 1.49 2.23 -2.45
C ARG A 37 1.81 3.71 -2.28
N ARG A 38 2.12 4.42 -3.38
CA ARG A 38 2.35 5.87 -3.35
C ARG A 38 1.05 6.60 -3.01
N SER A 39 -0.07 6.24 -3.62
CA SER A 39 -1.38 6.82 -3.31
C SER A 39 -1.80 6.59 -1.87
N GLU A 40 -1.57 5.39 -1.33
CA GLU A 40 -1.81 5.08 0.09
C GLU A 40 -0.97 5.99 0.99
N ARG A 41 0.34 6.09 0.76
CA ARG A 41 1.21 6.99 1.54
C ARG A 41 0.82 8.46 1.44
N VAL A 42 0.41 8.93 0.26
CA VAL A 42 -0.06 10.31 0.08
C VAL A 42 -1.32 10.55 0.88
N ARG A 43 -2.25 9.58 0.90
CA ARG A 43 -3.45 9.65 1.73
C ARG A 43 -3.09 9.70 3.21
N ASP A 44 -2.20 8.83 3.68
CA ASP A 44 -1.79 8.80 5.09
C ASP A 44 -1.16 10.13 5.53
N VAL A 45 -0.34 10.75 4.67
CA VAL A 45 0.22 12.10 4.92
C VAL A 45 -0.88 13.16 4.96
N GLN A 46 -1.82 13.12 4.03
CA GLN A 46 -2.94 14.08 4.01
C GLN A 46 -3.84 13.95 5.23
N GLU A 47 -4.11 12.72 5.68
CA GLU A 47 -4.88 12.45 6.90
C GLU A 47 -4.13 12.99 8.14
N ALA A 48 -2.82 12.76 8.24
CA ALA A 48 -2.00 13.29 9.32
C ALA A 48 -1.94 14.83 9.33
N ASP A 49 -1.77 15.46 8.17
CA ASP A 49 -1.78 16.92 8.04
C ASP A 49 -3.13 17.51 8.44
N GLN A 50 -4.24 16.85 8.07
CA GLN A 50 -5.59 17.26 8.44
C GLN A 50 -5.83 17.12 9.95
N GLU A 51 -5.42 16.00 10.57
CA GLU A 51 -5.53 15.79 12.01
C GLU A 51 -4.74 16.84 12.80
N PHE A 52 -3.56 17.22 12.31
CA PHE A 52 -2.76 18.29 12.89
C PHE A 52 -3.45 19.66 12.76
N ALA A 53 -3.94 20.00 11.57
CA ALA A 53 -4.65 21.25 11.32
C ALA A 53 -5.95 21.38 12.15
N GLU A 54 -6.65 20.27 12.37
CA GLU A 54 -7.86 20.20 13.21
C GLU A 54 -7.56 20.16 14.71
N GLY A 55 -6.28 20.15 15.12
CA GLY A 55 -5.87 20.09 16.52
C GLY A 55 -6.20 18.76 17.21
N LYS A 56 -6.39 17.69 16.44
CA LYS A 56 -6.68 16.35 16.94
C LYS A 56 -5.42 15.66 17.49
N CYS A 57 -4.23 16.16 17.16
CA CYS A 57 -2.98 15.69 17.74
C CYS A 57 -2.89 16.09 19.22
N GLN A 58 -2.62 15.12 20.09
CA GLN A 58 -2.35 15.42 21.49
C GLN A 58 -0.89 15.83 21.69
N PRO A 59 -0.61 16.98 22.34
CA PRO A 59 0.74 17.34 22.70
C PRO A 59 1.26 16.35 23.75
N VAL A 60 2.39 15.71 23.45
CA VAL A 60 3.07 14.77 24.35
C VAL A 60 4.44 15.32 24.70
N THR A 61 4.86 15.15 25.96
CA THR A 61 6.21 15.54 26.40
C THR A 61 7.23 14.50 25.93
N PRO A 62 8.53 14.86 25.85
CA PRO A 62 9.59 13.91 25.53
C PRO A 62 9.60 12.65 26.42
N GLU A 63 9.32 12.79 27.73
CA GLU A 63 9.22 11.65 28.65
C GLU A 63 8.01 10.76 28.36
N GLN A 64 6.86 11.34 27.97
CA GLN A 64 5.67 10.57 27.58
C GLN A 64 5.91 9.80 26.27
N LEU A 65 6.61 10.41 25.31
CA LEU A 65 7.04 9.76 24.07
C LEU A 65 7.96 8.56 24.35
N GLN A 66 8.95 8.74 25.22
CA GLN A 66 9.94 7.70 25.52
C GLN A 66 9.30 6.46 26.19
N ASN A 67 8.32 6.67 27.07
CA ASN A 67 7.58 5.57 27.70
C ASN A 67 6.75 4.74 26.71
N HIS A 68 6.27 5.33 25.61
CA HIS A 68 5.51 4.63 24.56
C HIS A 68 6.38 3.64 23.75
N PHE A 69 7.64 3.97 23.49
CA PHE A 69 8.56 3.10 22.73
C PHE A 69 9.20 1.97 23.56
N THR A 70 8.99 1.97 24.88
CA THR A 70 9.62 1.01 25.81
C THR A 70 8.63 -0.07 26.28
N GLN A 71 7.41 -0.09 25.73
CA GLN A 71 6.36 -1.07 26.09
C GLN A 71 6.13 -2.16 25.02
N ASP A 72 6.86 -2.14 23.90
CA ASP A 72 6.84 -3.18 22.85
C ASP A 72 7.94 -4.24 23.06
#